data_AF-U2PC25-F1
#
_entry.id   AF-U2PC25-F1
#
_cell.length_a   1.000
_cell.length_b   1.000
_cell.length_c   1.000
_cell.angle_alpha   90.00
_cell.angle_beta   90.00
_cell.angle_gamma   90.00
#
_symmetry.space_group_name_H-M   'P 1'
#
loop_
_entity.id
_entity.type
_entity.pdbx_description
1 polymer ?
#
loop_
_entity_poly.entity_id
_entity_poly.type
_entity_poly.pdbx_seq_one_letter_code
_entity_poly.pdbx_strand_id
1 'polypeptide(L)'
;DRVEALVSASPSDEDGETREKVVKTEIEDNDNDNLTIPQVVNRLGMVFFLLIFNLGITIFIFLLTGMMLFSQILFIIYAIFLPVSFLLSMIPTYENMAKQAVVRVFNAIMTRAGITLIVTVAFSISSMFYNISTDYPFFMVAFLQIICFAGIYMKLGELMSMFSLNANDSQQIGRRIFRRPMVFMRHRARRMEHRIARAVGAG
;
A
#
# COMPACT_ATOMS: atom_id res chain seq x y z
N ASP A 1 23.55 35.54 15.71
CA ASP A 1 23.08 36.32 16.89
C ASP A 1 22.39 35.44 17.96
N ARG A 2 21.05 35.20 17.93
CA ARG A 2 20.35 34.40 18.98
C ARG A 2 20.79 32.93 19.08
N VAL A 3 20.79 32.23 17.94
CA VAL A 3 21.25 30.82 17.85
C VAL A 3 22.72 30.68 18.21
N GLU A 4 23.49 31.74 17.95
CA GLU A 4 24.93 31.77 18.13
C GLU A 4 25.31 31.94 19.62
N ALA A 5 24.51 32.68 20.39
CA ALA A 5 24.62 32.75 21.85
C ALA A 5 24.32 31.39 22.54
N LEU A 6 23.34 30.63 22.03
CA LEU A 6 23.03 29.27 22.52
C LEU A 6 24.12 28.23 22.18
N VAL A 7 24.73 28.36 20.99
CA VAL A 7 25.77 27.43 20.52
C VAL A 7 27.14 27.74 21.14
N SER A 8 27.42 29.01 21.43
CA SER A 8 28.67 29.45 22.06
C SER A 8 28.71 29.23 23.58
N ALA A 9 27.56 29.08 24.24
CA ALA A 9 27.49 28.71 25.65
C ALA A 9 27.89 27.23 25.83
N SER A 10 29.14 27.03 26.24
CA SER A 10 29.70 25.71 26.56
C SER A 10 28.87 25.04 27.67
N PRO A 11 28.46 23.77 27.51
CA PRO A 11 27.71 23.03 28.55
C PRO A 11 28.52 22.73 29.81
N SER A 12 29.80 23.04 29.81
CA SER A 12 30.76 22.72 30.87
C SER A 12 31.50 23.94 31.42
N ASP A 13 31.24 25.14 30.88
CA ASP A 13 31.73 26.39 31.49
C ASP A 13 30.86 26.71 32.72
N GLU A 14 31.51 27.15 33.80
CA GLU A 14 30.88 27.54 35.08
C GLU A 14 29.82 26.53 35.58
N ASP A 15 30.14 25.23 35.59
CA ASP A 15 29.23 24.14 36.00
C ASP A 15 27.86 24.14 35.28
N GLY A 16 27.78 24.79 34.11
CA GLY A 16 26.57 24.87 33.30
C GLY A 16 25.67 26.07 33.63
N GLU A 17 25.99 26.92 34.60
CA GLU A 17 25.17 28.09 34.97
C GLU A 17 24.99 29.08 33.83
N THR A 18 26.05 29.31 33.04
CA THR A 18 26.02 30.20 31.88
C THR A 18 25.03 29.69 30.83
N ARG A 19 24.96 28.38 30.63
CA ARG A 19 24.03 27.72 29.70
C ARG A 19 22.61 27.66 30.24
N GLU A 20 22.45 27.46 31.56
CA GLU A 20 21.14 27.44 32.20
C GLU A 20 20.45 28.80 32.09
N LYS A 21 21.16 29.91 32.32
CA LYS A 21 20.62 31.27 32.16
C LYS A 21 20.18 31.55 30.73
N VAL A 22 20.99 31.19 29.73
CA VAL A 22 20.65 31.38 28.31
C VAL A 22 19.45 30.52 27.92
N VAL A 23 19.37 29.27 28.39
CA VAL A 23 18.21 28.39 28.14
C VAL A 23 16.94 28.93 28.81
N LYS A 24 17.05 29.49 30.02
CA LYS A 24 15.91 30.05 30.75
C LYS A 24 15.36 31.31 30.08
N THR A 25 16.23 32.22 29.63
CA THR A 25 15.86 33.37 28.79
C THR A 25 15.23 32.93 27.46
N GLU A 26 15.68 31.81 26.86
CA GLU A 26 15.07 31.30 25.64
C GLU A 26 13.67 30.69 25.89
N ILE A 27 13.44 30.06 27.05
CA ILE A 27 12.12 29.52 27.45
C ILE A 27 11.16 30.65 27.86
N GLU A 28 11.59 31.54 28.77
CA GLU A 28 10.71 32.52 29.43
C GLU A 28 10.53 33.82 28.61
N ASP A 29 11.59 34.36 28.01
CA ASP A 29 11.52 35.64 27.28
C ASP A 29 11.22 35.46 25.79
N ASN A 30 11.50 34.29 25.22
CA ASN A 30 11.30 33.99 23.80
C ASN A 30 10.21 32.94 23.53
N ASP A 31 9.48 32.50 24.56
CA ASP A 31 8.35 31.56 24.47
C ASP A 31 8.71 30.25 23.73
N ASN A 32 9.98 29.84 23.82
CA ASN A 32 10.50 28.66 23.14
C ASN A 32 10.37 27.44 24.05
N ASP A 33 9.13 27.00 24.24
CA ASP A 33 8.84 25.84 25.08
C ASP A 33 9.53 24.55 24.61
N ASN A 34 10.05 24.51 23.37
CA ASN A 34 10.87 23.39 22.88
C ASN A 34 12.17 23.24 23.69
N LEU A 35 12.56 24.15 24.58
CA LEU A 35 13.70 23.90 25.48
C LEU A 35 13.27 23.34 26.85
N THR A 36 11.98 23.21 27.11
CA THR A 36 11.46 22.65 28.36
C THR A 36 11.55 21.11 28.40
N ILE A 37 11.82 20.58 29.60
CA ILE A 37 11.92 19.14 29.88
C ILE A 37 10.66 18.35 29.47
N PRO A 38 9.42 18.82 29.75
CA PRO A 38 8.19 18.11 29.34
C PRO A 38 8.06 17.95 27.82
N GLN A 39 8.54 18.93 27.04
CA GLN A 39 8.50 18.87 25.58
C GLN A 39 9.52 17.90 24.99
N VAL A 40 10.53 17.44 25.74
CA VAL A 40 11.44 16.37 25.30
C VAL A 40 10.66 15.06 25.09
N VAL A 41 9.77 14.70 26.01
CA VAL A 41 8.94 13.49 25.89
C VAL A 41 7.95 13.62 24.73
N ASN A 42 7.36 14.80 24.55
CA ASN A 42 6.42 15.06 23.46
C ASN A 42 7.10 14.96 22.08
N ARG A 43 8.33 15.47 21.95
CA ARG A 43 9.15 15.32 20.74
C ARG A 43 9.60 13.89 20.49
N LEU A 44 10.00 13.17 21.53
CA LEU A 44 10.39 11.77 21.41
C LEU A 44 9.22 10.90 20.91
N GLY A 45 8.01 11.17 21.42
CA GLY A 45 6.77 10.58 20.91
C GLY A 45 6.53 10.89 19.44
N MET A 46 6.62 12.17 19.05
CA MET A 46 6.46 12.59 17.65
C MET A 46 7.44 11.87 16.72
N VAL A 47 8.73 11.76 17.08
CA VAL A 47 9.74 11.07 16.28
C VAL A 47 9.42 9.58 16.11
N PHE A 48 8.98 8.91 17.18
CA PHE A 48 8.55 7.52 17.11
C PHE A 48 7.35 7.33 16.18
N PHE A 49 6.34 8.21 16.27
CA PHE A 49 5.23 8.19 15.32
C PHE A 49 5.73 8.46 13.89
N LEU A 50 6.57 9.46 13.68
CA LEU A 50 7.19 9.79 12.39
C LEU A 50 7.83 8.56 11.74
N LEU A 51 8.56 7.77 12.53
CA LEU A 51 9.20 6.53 12.10
C LEU A 51 8.17 5.50 11.67
N ILE A 52 7.17 5.20 12.51
CA ILE A 52 6.13 4.20 12.21
C ILE A 52 5.33 4.58 10.97
N PHE A 53 4.92 5.85 10.85
CA PHE A 53 4.15 6.34 9.71
C PHE A 53 4.97 6.31 8.41
N ASN A 54 6.24 6.74 8.43
CA ASN A 54 7.11 6.65 7.26
C ASN A 54 7.36 5.21 6.85
N LEU A 55 7.53 4.30 7.81
CA LEU A 55 7.68 2.88 7.52
C LEU A 55 6.41 2.34 6.83
N GLY A 56 5.23 2.72 7.34
CA GLY A 56 3.94 2.36 6.74
C GLY A 56 3.82 2.83 5.29
N ILE A 57 4.08 4.11 5.03
CA ILE A 57 4.03 4.69 3.67
C ILE A 57 5.04 3.98 2.75
N THR A 58 6.24 3.72 3.24
CA THR A 58 7.30 3.04 2.48
C THR A 58 6.89 1.63 2.08
N ILE A 59 6.25 0.86 2.97
CA ILE A 59 5.73 -0.48 2.65
C ILE A 59 4.73 -0.42 1.49
N PHE A 60 3.81 0.55 1.51
CA PHE A 60 2.85 0.70 0.41
C PHE A 60 3.53 1.07 -0.90
N ILE A 61 4.44 2.05 -0.89
CA ILE A 61 5.21 2.44 -2.08
C ILE A 61 5.98 1.23 -2.63
N PHE A 62 6.64 0.47 -1.77
CA PHE A 62 7.36 -0.74 -2.15
C PHE A 62 6.45 -1.78 -2.82
N LEU A 63 5.25 -2.00 -2.29
CA LEU A 63 4.27 -2.90 -2.90
C LEU A 63 3.80 -2.41 -4.27
N LEU A 64 3.47 -1.12 -4.40
CA LEU A 64 3.04 -0.51 -5.67
C LEU A 64 4.14 -0.62 -6.74
N THR A 65 5.37 -0.25 -6.39
CA THR A 65 6.53 -0.36 -7.28
C THR A 65 6.87 -1.82 -7.60
N GLY A 66 6.75 -2.73 -6.63
CA GLY A 66 6.93 -4.16 -6.83
C GLY A 66 5.99 -4.71 -7.89
N MET A 67 4.70 -4.36 -7.85
CA MET A 67 3.73 -4.75 -8.88
C MET A 67 4.09 -4.22 -10.27
N MET A 68 4.58 -2.98 -10.35
CA MET A 68 5.07 -2.39 -11.61
C MET A 68 6.23 -3.21 -12.19
N LEU A 69 7.19 -3.61 -11.35
CA LEU A 69 8.33 -4.43 -11.74
C LEU A 69 7.90 -5.83 -12.19
N PHE A 70 7.02 -6.50 -11.43
CA PHE A 70 6.48 -7.80 -11.80
C PHE A 70 5.76 -7.78 -13.16
N SER A 71 4.98 -6.73 -13.45
CA SER A 71 4.30 -6.61 -14.74
C SER A 71 5.27 -6.43 -15.91
N GLN A 72 6.42 -5.80 -15.69
CA GLN A 72 7.45 -5.66 -16.72
C GLN A 72 8.12 -7.01 -17.01
N ILE A 73 8.43 -7.80 -15.98
CA ILE A 73 8.99 -9.15 -16.14
C ILE A 73 8.02 -10.05 -16.91
N LEU A 74 6.72 -10.03 -16.56
CA LEU A 74 5.70 -10.81 -17.27
C LEU A 74 5.62 -10.44 -18.75
N PHE A 75 5.69 -9.15 -19.08
CA PHE A 75 5.73 -8.70 -20.46
C PHE A 75 6.92 -9.27 -21.23
N ILE A 76 8.12 -9.27 -20.63
CA ILE A 76 9.33 -9.83 -21.25
C ILE A 76 9.15 -11.33 -21.53
N ILE A 77 8.62 -12.07 -20.56
CA ILE A 77 8.36 -13.52 -20.70
C ILE A 77 7.41 -13.77 -21.89
N TYR A 78 6.29 -13.06 -21.96
CA TYR A 78 5.34 -13.23 -23.07
C TYR A 78 5.91 -12.78 -24.43
N ALA A 79 6.75 -11.74 -24.45
CA ALA A 79 7.41 -11.27 -25.66
C ALA A 79 8.41 -12.32 -26.21
N ILE A 80 9.18 -12.98 -25.35
CA ILE A 80 10.10 -14.06 -25.76
C ILE A 80 9.32 -15.29 -26.26
N PHE A 81 8.16 -15.57 -25.66
CA PHE A 81 7.33 -16.71 -26.02
C PHE A 81 6.54 -16.52 -27.33
N LEU A 82 6.30 -15.29 -27.74
CA LEU A 82 5.55 -14.93 -28.95
C LEU A 82 6.15 -15.52 -30.26
N PRO A 83 7.45 -15.38 -30.58
CA PRO A 83 8.02 -15.99 -31.79
C PRO A 83 7.96 -17.53 -31.77
N VAL A 84 8.20 -18.16 -30.61
CA VAL A 84 8.07 -19.61 -30.45
C VAL A 84 6.64 -20.06 -30.72
N SER A 85 5.65 -19.30 -30.24
CA SER A 85 4.23 -19.58 -30.46
C SER A 85 3.83 -19.44 -31.93
N PHE A 86 4.43 -18.50 -32.67
CA PHE A 86 4.21 -18.37 -34.11
C PHE A 86 4.78 -19.55 -34.91
N LEU A 87 5.99 -20.00 -34.58
CA LEU A 87 6.59 -21.17 -35.22
C LEU A 87 5.77 -22.44 -34.99
N LEU A 88 5.32 -22.69 -33.75
CA LEU A 88 4.51 -23.85 -33.43
C LEU A 88 3.13 -23.79 -34.09
N SER A 89 2.54 -22.60 -34.24
CA SER A 89 1.26 -22.41 -34.91
C SER A 89 1.28 -22.76 -36.41
N MET A 90 2.44 -22.92 -37.02
CA MET A 90 2.56 -23.43 -38.39
C MET A 90 2.26 -24.93 -38.49
N ILE A 91 2.28 -25.65 -37.36
CA ILE A 91 1.82 -27.03 -37.26
C ILE A 91 0.29 -26.99 -37.07
N PRO A 92 -0.50 -27.69 -37.92
CA PRO A 92 -1.97 -27.60 -37.89
C PRO A 92 -2.60 -27.91 -36.51
N THR A 93 -1.95 -28.76 -35.71
CA THR A 93 -2.37 -29.11 -34.35
C THR A 93 -2.35 -27.93 -33.37
N TYR A 94 -1.60 -26.86 -33.65
CA TYR A 94 -1.35 -25.74 -32.73
C TYR A 94 -1.83 -24.38 -33.27
N GLU A 95 -2.75 -24.34 -34.23
CA GLU A 95 -3.24 -23.09 -34.87
C GLU A 95 -3.75 -22.03 -33.87
N ASN A 96 -4.36 -22.47 -32.77
CA ASN A 96 -4.87 -21.56 -31.74
C ASN A 96 -3.78 -21.00 -30.81
N MET A 97 -2.56 -21.54 -30.84
CA MET A 97 -1.47 -21.15 -29.96
C MET A 97 -0.95 -19.74 -30.27
N ALA A 98 -0.79 -19.39 -31.55
CA ALA A 98 -0.38 -18.05 -31.94
C ALA A 98 -1.44 -17.00 -31.55
N LYS A 99 -2.72 -17.26 -31.80
CA LYS A 99 -3.83 -16.36 -31.41
C LYS A 99 -3.81 -16.11 -29.90
N GLN A 100 -3.62 -17.16 -29.10
CA GLN A 100 -3.53 -17.02 -27.64
C GLN A 100 -2.28 -16.27 -27.18
N ALA A 101 -1.12 -16.50 -27.81
CA ALA A 101 0.12 -15.80 -27.47
C ALA A 101 0.01 -14.29 -27.73
N VAL A 102 -0.59 -13.90 -28.86
CA VAL A 102 -0.89 -12.50 -29.17
C VAL A 102 -1.79 -11.88 -28.11
N VAL A 103 -2.89 -12.53 -27.75
CA VAL A 103 -3.81 -12.04 -26.70
C VAL A 103 -3.10 -11.88 -25.35
N ARG A 104 -2.21 -12.82 -24.99
CA ARG A 104 -1.44 -12.73 -23.73
C ARG A 104 -0.48 -11.55 -23.72
N VAL A 105 0.20 -11.26 -24.84
CA VAL A 105 1.06 -10.08 -24.97
C VAL A 105 0.24 -8.79 -24.86
N PHE A 106 -0.90 -8.70 -25.54
CA PHE A 106 -1.79 -7.55 -25.41
C PHE A 106 -2.28 -7.36 -23.98
N ASN A 107 -2.70 -8.43 -23.30
CA ASN A 107 -3.10 -8.36 -21.91
C ASN A 107 -1.95 -7.92 -20.98
N ALA A 108 -0.72 -8.36 -21.25
CA ALA A 108 0.45 -7.92 -20.50
C ALA A 108 0.77 -6.43 -20.71
N ILE A 109 0.62 -5.92 -21.93
CA ILE A 109 0.78 -4.50 -22.25
C ILE A 109 -0.30 -3.67 -21.53
N MET A 110 -1.56 -4.09 -21.62
CA MET A 110 -2.68 -3.40 -20.98
C MET A 110 -2.53 -3.37 -19.45
N THR A 111 -2.14 -4.50 -18.86
CA THR A 111 -1.83 -4.63 -17.43
C THR A 111 -0.70 -3.67 -17.02
N ARG A 112 0.39 -3.62 -17.79
CA ARG A 112 1.52 -2.71 -17.53
C ARG A 112 1.10 -1.25 -17.60
N ALA A 113 0.36 -0.87 -18.64
CA ALA A 113 -0.12 0.49 -18.83
C ALA A 113 -1.07 0.89 -17.69
N GLY A 114 -2.00 0.00 -17.31
CA GLY A 114 -2.91 0.19 -16.20
C GLY A 114 -2.21 0.40 -14.86
N ILE A 115 -1.25 -0.46 -14.50
CA ILE A 115 -0.46 -0.30 -13.26
C ILE A 115 0.28 1.04 -13.28
N THR A 116 0.95 1.36 -14.39
CA THR A 116 1.72 2.60 -14.50
C THR A 116 0.82 3.82 -14.31
N LEU A 117 -0.39 3.81 -14.90
CA LEU A 117 -1.36 4.89 -14.74
C LEU A 117 -1.85 5.01 -13.30
N ILE A 118 -2.22 3.90 -12.65
CA ILE A 118 -2.68 3.88 -11.25
C ILE A 118 -1.58 4.41 -10.33
N VAL A 119 -0.35 3.92 -10.50
CA VAL A 119 0.81 4.34 -9.71
C VAL A 119 1.10 5.83 -9.90
N THR A 120 1.03 6.33 -11.13
CA THR A 120 1.23 7.76 -11.44
C THR A 120 0.19 8.63 -10.75
N VAL A 121 -1.08 8.24 -10.83
CA VAL A 121 -2.18 8.95 -10.14
C VAL A 121 -2.00 8.90 -8.63
N ALA A 122 -1.60 7.75 -8.07
CA ALA A 122 -1.33 7.60 -6.64
C ALA A 122 -0.23 8.53 -6.15
N PHE A 123 0.89 8.60 -6.86
CA PHE A 123 1.99 9.52 -6.53
C PHE A 123 1.60 10.99 -6.71
N SER A 124 0.80 11.31 -7.72
CA SER A 124 0.29 12.67 -7.92
C SER A 124 -0.57 13.11 -6.73
N ILE A 125 -1.54 12.28 -6.31
CA ILE A 125 -2.38 12.55 -5.14
C ILE A 125 -1.53 12.65 -3.86
N SER A 126 -0.58 11.74 -3.67
CA SER A 126 0.35 11.78 -2.54
C SER A 126 1.15 13.08 -2.48
N SER A 127 1.60 13.58 -3.63
CA SER A 127 2.30 14.87 -3.75
C SER A 127 1.37 16.04 -3.41
N MET A 128 0.11 16.00 -3.86
CA MET A 128 -0.88 17.03 -3.50
C MET A 128 -1.14 17.08 -1.99
N PHE A 129 -1.25 15.92 -1.32
CA PHE A 129 -1.38 15.89 0.14
C PHE A 129 -0.16 16.44 0.86
N TYR A 130 1.05 16.17 0.34
CA TYR A 130 2.27 16.76 0.89
C TYR A 130 2.31 18.27 0.69
N ASN A 131 1.85 18.80 -0.45
CA ASN A 131 1.87 20.25 -0.69
C ASN A 131 0.84 21.03 0.14
N ILE A 132 -0.30 20.43 0.47
CA ILE A 132 -1.31 21.05 1.35
C ILE A 132 -0.91 20.92 2.83
N SER A 133 0.05 20.03 3.15
CA SER A 133 0.44 19.71 4.53
C SER A 133 1.19 20.81 5.28
N THR A 134 1.65 21.86 4.61
CA THR A 134 2.38 22.96 5.27
C THR A 134 1.57 23.65 6.36
N ASP A 135 0.24 23.62 6.26
CA ASP A 135 -0.68 24.23 7.23
C ASP A 135 -1.27 23.22 8.23
N TYR A 136 -0.95 21.92 8.11
CA TYR A 136 -1.52 20.86 8.92
C TYR A 136 -0.46 20.07 9.70
N PRO A 137 -0.78 19.56 10.90
CA PRO A 137 0.13 18.71 11.65
C PRO A 137 0.54 17.47 10.84
N PHE A 138 1.84 17.15 10.84
CA PHE A 138 2.43 16.02 10.09
C PHE A 138 1.64 14.71 10.25
N PHE A 139 1.19 14.40 11.47
CA PHE A 139 0.46 13.17 11.77
C PHE A 139 -0.82 13.03 10.94
N MET A 140 -1.58 14.12 10.76
CA MET A 140 -2.83 14.11 10.01
C MET A 140 -2.58 13.81 8.53
N VAL A 141 -1.51 14.39 7.98
CA VAL A 141 -1.11 14.22 6.58
C VAL A 141 -0.57 12.82 6.34
N ALA A 142 0.27 12.32 7.24
CA ALA A 142 0.80 10.96 7.17
C ALA A 142 -0.32 9.91 7.28
N PHE A 143 -1.29 10.13 8.17
CA PHE A 143 -2.47 9.28 8.29
C PHE A 143 -3.31 9.30 7.00
N LEU A 144 -3.54 10.47 6.42
CA LEU A 144 -4.26 10.63 5.16
C LEU A 144 -3.52 9.94 3.99
N GLN A 145 -2.20 10.05 3.93
CA GLN A 145 -1.37 9.33 2.96
C GLN A 145 -1.50 7.81 3.11
N ILE A 146 -1.44 7.28 4.33
CA ILE A 146 -1.63 5.85 4.58
C ILE A 146 -3.01 5.39 4.10
N ILE A 147 -4.08 6.12 4.45
CA ILE A 147 -5.44 5.79 3.99
C ILE A 147 -5.53 5.85 2.46
N CYS A 148 -4.92 6.86 1.83
CA CYS A 148 -4.89 7.00 0.38
C CYS A 148 -4.19 5.81 -0.28
N PHE A 149 -2.97 5.50 0.12
CA PHE A 149 -2.21 4.38 -0.43
C PHE A 149 -2.88 3.03 -0.16
N ALA A 150 -3.41 2.82 1.04
CA ALA A 150 -4.17 1.62 1.38
C ALA A 150 -5.44 1.50 0.53
N GLY A 151 -6.18 2.60 0.34
CA GLY A 151 -7.37 2.65 -0.50
C GLY A 151 -7.08 2.33 -1.96
N ILE A 152 -6.01 2.91 -2.51
CA ILE A 152 -5.54 2.61 -3.87
C ILE A 152 -5.12 1.15 -3.98
N TYR A 153 -4.38 0.61 -3.00
CA TYR A 153 -3.96 -0.78 -2.98
C TYR A 153 -5.15 -1.75 -2.92
N MET A 154 -6.14 -1.50 -2.05
CA MET A 154 -7.36 -2.31 -1.97
C MET A 154 -8.17 -2.28 -3.27
N LYS A 155 -8.21 -1.13 -3.95
CA LYS A 155 -8.91 -0.95 -5.23
C LYS A 155 -8.10 -1.36 -6.44
N LEU A 156 -6.81 -1.68 -6.28
CA LEU A 156 -5.94 -2.04 -7.38
C LEU A 156 -6.42 -3.30 -8.09
N GLY A 157 -6.94 -4.30 -7.38
CA GLY A 157 -7.52 -5.50 -8.00
C GLY A 157 -8.72 -5.20 -8.92
N GLU A 158 -9.60 -4.29 -8.52
CA GLU A 158 -10.74 -3.84 -9.33
C GLU A 158 -10.27 -3.02 -10.54
N LEU A 159 -9.38 -2.05 -10.33
CA LEU A 159 -8.84 -1.21 -11.40
C LEU A 159 -8.09 -2.04 -12.45
N MET A 160 -7.29 -3.02 -12.00
CA MET A 160 -6.60 -3.95 -12.89
C MET A 160 -7.56 -4.81 -13.70
N SER A 161 -8.69 -5.22 -13.11
CA SER A 161 -9.72 -5.99 -13.82
C SER A 161 -10.42 -5.18 -14.92
N MET A 162 -10.46 -3.84 -14.81
CA MET A 162 -11.00 -2.94 -15.84
C MET A 162 -10.02 -2.77 -17.01
N PHE A 163 -8.71 -2.85 -16.77
CA PHE A 163 -7.67 -2.73 -17.80
C PHE A 163 -7.37 -4.05 -18.52
N SER A 164 -7.59 -5.20 -17.89
CA SER A 164 -7.48 -6.48 -18.58
C SER A 164 -8.68 -6.67 -19.51
N LEU A 165 -8.47 -6.58 -20.83
CA LEU A 165 -9.43 -6.99 -21.84
C LEU A 165 -9.69 -8.50 -21.69
N ASN A 166 -10.77 -8.85 -20.98
CA ASN A 166 -11.40 -10.17 -20.96
C ASN A 166 -10.46 -11.35 -21.27
N ALA A 167 -9.49 -11.61 -20.39
CA ALA A 167 -8.99 -12.97 -20.24
C ALA A 167 -10.08 -13.74 -19.48
N ASN A 168 -11.08 -14.22 -20.22
CA ASN A 168 -12.27 -14.94 -19.76
C ASN A 168 -11.97 -16.24 -18.96
N ASP A 169 -10.70 -16.51 -18.63
CA ASP A 169 -10.25 -17.74 -17.96
C ASP A 169 -9.78 -17.54 -16.51
N SER A 170 -9.52 -16.32 -16.03
CA SER A 170 -9.03 -16.12 -14.65
C SER A 170 -10.12 -15.86 -13.60
N GLN A 171 -11.32 -15.39 -14.00
CA GLN A 171 -12.44 -15.21 -13.07
C GLN A 171 -13.28 -16.48 -12.82
N GLN A 172 -13.10 -17.56 -13.59
CA GLN A 172 -13.82 -18.82 -13.33
C GLN A 172 -13.22 -19.65 -12.18
N ILE A 173 -11.96 -19.43 -11.79
CA ILE A 173 -11.30 -20.23 -10.74
C ILE A 173 -11.85 -19.86 -9.35
N GLY A 174 -12.07 -18.56 -9.08
CA GLY A 174 -12.61 -18.09 -7.79
C GLY A 174 -14.04 -18.57 -7.50
N ARG A 175 -14.90 -18.66 -8.52
CA ARG A 175 -16.30 -19.10 -8.38
C ARG A 175 -16.48 -20.62 -8.34
N ARG A 176 -15.52 -21.40 -8.84
CA ARG A 176 -15.61 -22.87 -8.87
C ARG A 176 -15.14 -23.51 -7.55
N ILE A 177 -14.19 -22.88 -6.84
CA ILE A 177 -13.68 -23.35 -5.56
C ILE A 177 -14.74 -23.19 -4.43
N PHE A 178 -15.50 -22.09 -4.41
CA PHE A 178 -16.50 -21.83 -3.36
C PHE A 178 -17.86 -22.52 -3.54
N ARG A 179 -18.16 -23.12 -4.69
CA ARG A 179 -19.43 -23.85 -4.89
C ARG A 179 -19.46 -25.23 -4.25
N ARG A 180 -18.32 -25.95 -4.18
CA ARG A 180 -18.28 -27.30 -3.63
C ARG A 180 -18.56 -27.38 -2.11
N PRO A 181 -18.05 -26.49 -1.23
CA PRO A 181 -18.34 -26.59 0.20
C PRO A 181 -19.80 -26.21 0.55
N MET A 182 -20.43 -25.30 -0.19
CA MET A 182 -21.80 -24.83 0.08
C MET A 182 -22.87 -25.89 -0.20
N VAL A 183 -22.70 -26.71 -1.25
CA VAL A 183 -23.65 -27.79 -1.55
C VAL A 183 -23.58 -28.88 -0.48
N PHE A 184 -22.39 -29.20 0.03
CA PHE A 184 -22.23 -30.18 1.11
C PHE A 184 -22.82 -29.68 2.45
N MET A 185 -22.67 -28.38 2.75
CA MET A 185 -23.26 -27.76 3.94
C MET A 185 -24.79 -27.78 3.93
N ARG A 186 -25.43 -27.50 2.78
CA ARG A 186 -26.91 -27.54 2.66
C ARG A 186 -27.50 -28.93 2.94
N HIS A 187 -26.81 -30.01 2.57
CA HIS A 187 -27.26 -31.38 2.87
C HIS A 187 -27.05 -31.77 4.35
N ARG A 188 -26.07 -31.16 5.02
CA ARG A 188 -25.81 -31.40 6.45
C ARG A 188 -26.79 -30.62 7.33
N ALA A 189 -27.11 -29.38 6.95
CA ALA A 189 -28.09 -28.54 7.63
C ALA A 189 -29.49 -29.17 7.68
N ARG A 190 -30.00 -29.66 6.55
CA ARG A 190 -31.33 -30.32 6.50
C ARG A 190 -31.44 -31.59 7.36
N ARG A 191 -30.35 -32.36 7.48
CA ARG A 191 -30.32 -33.52 8.38
C ARG A 191 -30.27 -33.13 9.85
N MET A 192 -29.69 -31.98 10.16
CA MET A 192 -29.64 -31.44 11.51
C MET A 192 -31.01 -30.90 11.93
N GLU A 193 -31.71 -30.20 11.04
CA GLU A 193 -33.08 -29.72 11.25
C GLU A 193 -34.04 -30.85 11.62
N HIS A 194 -34.00 -31.99 10.90
CA HIS A 194 -34.85 -33.14 11.23
C HIS A 194 -34.52 -33.82 12.57
N ARG A 195 -33.26 -33.78 13.01
CA ARG A 195 -32.87 -34.32 14.32
C ARG A 195 -33.27 -33.39 15.46
N ILE A 196 -33.15 -32.08 15.25
CA ILE A 196 -33.58 -31.07 16.23
C ILE A 196 -35.11 -31.05 16.34
N ALA A 197 -35.84 -31.09 15.23
CA ALA A 197 -37.30 -31.15 15.23
C ALA A 197 -37.84 -32.41 15.96
N ARG A 198 -37.18 -33.57 15.81
CA ARG A 198 -37.53 -34.79 16.56
C ARG A 198 -37.14 -34.74 18.04
N ALA A 199 -36.07 -34.03 18.39
CA ALA A 199 -35.66 -33.87 19.78
C ALA A 199 -36.56 -32.88 20.54
N VAL A 200 -37.09 -31.86 19.86
CA VAL A 200 -37.98 -30.85 20.45
C VAL A 200 -39.44 -31.31 20.47
N GLY A 201 -39.88 -32.17 19.54
CA GLY A 201 -41.23 -32.72 19.51
C GLY A 201 -41.46 -33.96 20.39
N ALA A 202 -40.44 -34.43 21.10
CA ALA A 202 -40.51 -35.61 21.98
C ALA A 202 -40.40 -35.27 23.48
N GLY A 203 -40.63 -34.00 23.85
CA GLY A 203 -40.72 -33.51 25.23
C GLY A 203 -42.14 -33.13 25.59
#